data_AF-X6LPY8-F1
#
_entry.id   AF-X6LPY8-F1
#
_cell.length_a   1.000
_cell.length_b   1.000
_cell.length_c   1.000
_cell.angle_alpha   90.00
_cell.angle_beta   90.00
_cell.angle_gamma   90.00
#
_symmetry.space_group_name_H-M   'P 1'
#
loop_
_entity.id
_entity.type
_entity.pdbx_description
1 polymer ?
#
loop_
_entity_poly.entity_id
_entity_poly.type
_entity_poly.pdbx_seq_one_letter_code
_entity_poly.pdbx_strand_id
1 'polypeptide(L)'
;MEDEKNEKDAMKKKEIVLITTGSSTVKAFLKCGAKFELDKNDEEWEDLDCETGDEMECTYSIDQNNTVTVKKMKPPKLYSGSVNVSNRESTVEVIPLSAYPNEKREKVILWKAGENSKKKIHPRKGDTVKFRLQFANDEWHPKAIRIMPHNPLFCFFKKQNKNDVDINVAIFFIF
;
A
#
# COMPACT_ATOMS: atom_id res chain seq x y z
N MET A 1 25.97 -47.12 -8.24
CA MET A 1 24.55 -47.24 -7.83
C MET A 1 24.50 -46.63 -6.45
N GLU A 2 24.46 -45.30 -6.40
CA GLU A 2 24.44 -44.52 -5.16
C GLU A 2 23.50 -43.34 -5.39
N ASP A 3 22.46 -43.34 -4.58
CA ASP A 3 21.64 -42.24 -4.09
C ASP A 3 20.88 -41.39 -5.12
N GLU A 4 19.70 -41.92 -5.48
CA GLU A 4 18.52 -41.11 -5.78
C GLU A 4 18.26 -40.13 -4.63
N LYS A 5 18.82 -38.94 -4.75
CA LYS A 5 18.41 -37.75 -4.00
C LYS A 5 17.00 -37.38 -4.46
N ASN A 6 16.00 -38.12 -4.00
CA ASN A 6 14.58 -37.75 -4.08
C ASN A 6 14.34 -36.60 -3.09
N GLU A 7 14.93 -35.45 -3.41
CA GLU A 7 14.51 -34.15 -2.91
C GLU A 7 13.12 -33.93 -3.51
N LYS A 8 12.08 -34.45 -2.84
CA LYS A 8 10.70 -34.11 -3.14
C LYS A 8 10.58 -32.61 -2.90
N ASP A 9 10.82 -31.84 -3.96
CA ASP A 9 10.72 -30.39 -3.97
C ASP A 9 9.35 -30.01 -3.42
N ALA A 10 9.31 -29.53 -2.18
CA ALA A 10 8.11 -28.97 -1.60
C ALA A 10 7.70 -27.80 -2.50
N MET A 11 6.60 -28.00 -3.25
CA MET A 11 6.18 -27.08 -4.29
C MET A 11 5.99 -25.68 -3.70
N LYS A 12 6.87 -24.76 -4.08
CA LYS A 12 6.81 -23.36 -3.64
C LYS A 12 5.57 -22.72 -4.25
N LYS A 13 4.71 -22.19 -3.39
CA LYS A 13 3.49 -21.46 -3.75
C LYS A 13 3.65 -19.99 -3.42
N LYS A 14 2.95 -19.17 -4.19
CA LYS A 14 2.95 -17.72 -4.08
C LYS A 14 1.51 -17.23 -4.01
N GLU A 15 1.20 -16.38 -3.06
CA GLU A 15 -0.16 -15.95 -2.78
C GLU A 15 -0.21 -14.54 -2.19
N ILE A 16 -1.30 -13.82 -2.47
CA ILE A 16 -1.62 -12.56 -1.77
C ILE A 16 -2.49 -12.89 -0.57
N VAL A 17 -2.05 -12.47 0.61
CA VAL A 17 -2.72 -12.74 1.88
C VAL A 17 -3.07 -11.44 2.58
N LEU A 18 -4.19 -11.44 3.31
CA LEU A 18 -4.52 -10.41 4.29
C LEU A 18 -3.97 -10.84 5.64
N ILE A 19 -3.16 -9.99 6.25
CA ILE A 19 -2.53 -10.31 7.54
C ILE A 19 -3.36 -9.79 8.71
N THR A 20 -3.26 -10.51 9.82
CA THR A 20 -3.73 -10.07 11.14
C THR A 20 -2.54 -10.03 12.08
N THR A 21 -2.36 -8.92 12.78
CA THR A 21 -1.22 -8.73 13.68
C THR A 21 -1.68 -8.79 15.13
N GLY A 22 -1.04 -9.64 15.94
CA GLY A 22 -1.06 -9.56 17.39
C GLY A 22 0.05 -8.64 17.92
N SER A 23 0.24 -8.65 19.24
CA SER A 23 1.31 -7.90 19.91
C SER A 23 2.71 -8.29 19.43
N SER A 24 2.93 -9.59 19.21
CA SER A 24 4.23 -10.15 18.80
C SER A 24 4.12 -11.11 17.62
N THR A 25 2.95 -11.29 17.01
CA THR A 25 2.78 -12.27 15.94
C THR A 25 2.07 -11.71 14.72
N VAL A 26 2.36 -12.31 13.56
CA VAL A 26 1.67 -12.07 12.29
C VAL A 26 1.01 -13.36 11.86
N LYS A 27 -0.29 -13.32 11.56
CA LYS A 27 -1.08 -14.47 11.13
C LYS A 27 -1.74 -14.20 9.80
N ALA A 28 -1.89 -15.25 8.98
CA ALA A 28 -2.74 -15.18 7.79
C ALA A 28 -3.32 -16.56 7.45
N PHE A 29 -4.43 -16.52 6.70
CA PHE A 29 -5.06 -17.69 6.11
C PHE A 29 -4.70 -17.79 4.63
N LEU A 30 -4.35 -18.99 4.20
CA LEU A 30 -4.05 -19.33 2.81
C LEU A 30 -5.29 -19.88 2.12
N LYS A 31 -5.38 -19.75 0.80
CA LYS A 31 -6.48 -20.29 -0.04
C LYS A 31 -6.67 -21.79 0.09
N CYS A 32 -5.62 -22.53 0.44
CA CYS A 32 -5.71 -23.96 0.71
C CYS A 32 -6.35 -24.32 2.06
N GLY A 33 -6.79 -23.32 2.84
CA GLY A 33 -7.40 -23.49 4.17
C GLY A 33 -6.38 -23.57 5.31
N ALA A 34 -5.09 -23.68 5.00
CA ALA A 34 -4.02 -23.63 5.99
C ALA A 34 -3.84 -22.21 6.55
N LYS A 35 -3.20 -22.10 7.71
CA LYS A 35 -2.82 -20.83 8.32
C LYS A 35 -1.36 -20.87 8.75
N PHE A 36 -0.72 -19.72 8.80
CA PHE A 36 0.60 -19.58 9.40
C PHE A 36 0.57 -18.52 10.50
N GLU A 37 1.53 -18.63 11.40
CA GLU A 37 1.81 -17.66 12.45
C GLU A 37 3.32 -17.45 12.50
N LEU A 38 3.75 -16.20 12.40
CA LEU A 38 5.15 -15.78 12.46
C LEU A 38 5.36 -14.98 13.74
N ASP A 39 6.50 -15.18 14.40
CA ASP A 39 6.94 -14.33 15.50
C ASP A 39 7.61 -13.08 14.92
N LYS A 40 7.18 -11.89 15.35
CA LYS A 40 7.79 -10.62 14.96
C LYS A 40 9.16 -10.40 15.59
N ASN A 41 9.51 -11.18 16.62
CA ASN A 41 10.83 -11.13 17.24
C ASN A 41 11.85 -12.04 16.54
N ASP A 42 11.42 -12.81 15.54
CA ASP A 42 12.33 -13.57 14.69
C ASP A 42 13.10 -12.60 13.78
N GLU A 43 14.41 -12.76 13.67
CA GLU A 43 15.31 -11.91 12.88
C GLU A 43 14.87 -11.88 11.39
N GLU A 44 14.25 -12.95 10.89
CA GLU A 44 13.73 -12.97 9.51
C GLU A 44 12.56 -11.98 9.30
N TRP A 45 11.84 -11.65 10.37
CA TRP A 45 10.53 -10.97 10.32
C TRP A 45 10.47 -9.67 11.12
N GLU A 46 11.51 -9.30 11.87
CA GLU A 46 11.53 -8.12 12.74
C GLU A 46 11.29 -6.80 11.98
N ASP A 47 11.79 -6.72 10.75
CA ASP A 47 11.65 -5.54 9.88
C ASP A 47 10.35 -5.51 9.06
N LEU A 48 9.42 -6.46 9.28
CA LEU A 48 8.11 -6.46 8.63
C LEU A 48 7.23 -5.34 9.20
N ASP A 49 7.36 -4.15 8.62
CA ASP A 49 6.46 -3.02 8.84
C ASP A 49 5.07 -3.30 8.24
N CYS A 50 4.26 -4.01 9.02
CA CYS A 50 2.96 -4.54 8.62
C CYS A 50 1.93 -4.46 9.75
N GLU A 51 0.67 -4.31 9.37
CA GLU A 51 -0.46 -4.15 10.27
C GLU A 51 -1.66 -4.99 9.85
N THR A 52 -2.58 -5.19 10.80
CA THR A 52 -3.83 -5.89 10.51
C THR A 52 -4.56 -5.25 9.34
N GLY A 53 -4.96 -6.06 8.37
CA GLY A 53 -5.64 -5.62 7.15
C GLY A 53 -4.71 -5.29 5.98
N ASP A 54 -3.39 -5.32 6.16
CA ASP A 54 -2.46 -5.15 5.04
C ASP A 54 -2.52 -6.34 4.08
N GLU A 55 -2.47 -6.06 2.78
CA GLU A 55 -2.22 -7.06 1.74
C GLU A 55 -0.74 -7.27 1.54
N MET A 56 -0.31 -8.53 1.62
CA MET A 56 1.09 -8.91 1.46
C MET A 56 1.23 -10.08 0.50
N GLU A 57 2.33 -10.09 -0.23
CA GLU A 57 2.70 -11.22 -1.07
C GLU A 57 3.54 -12.21 -0.26
N CYS A 58 3.01 -13.40 -0.08
CA CYS A 58 3.61 -14.50 0.67
C CYS A 58 4.12 -15.59 -0.29
N THR A 59 5.35 -16.05 -0.09
CA THR A 59 5.87 -17.29 -0.67
C THR A 59 5.99 -18.33 0.42
N TYR A 60 5.38 -19.49 0.22
CA TYR A 60 5.37 -20.58 1.21
C TYR A 60 5.53 -21.95 0.54
N SER A 61 5.86 -22.95 1.34
CA SER A 61 5.80 -24.37 0.96
C SER A 61 4.93 -25.13 1.96
N ILE A 62 4.25 -26.16 1.48
CA ILE A 62 3.51 -27.10 2.32
C ILE A 62 4.18 -28.46 2.21
N ASP A 63 4.51 -29.06 3.34
CA ASP A 63 5.08 -30.40 3.40
C ASP A 63 3.99 -31.50 3.37
N GLN A 64 4.40 -32.77 3.45
CA GLN A 64 3.47 -33.90 3.46
C GLN A 64 2.60 -33.98 4.73
N ASN A 65 3.01 -33.29 5.80
CA ASN A 65 2.30 -33.22 7.08
C ASN A 65 1.35 -32.00 7.14
N ASN A 66 1.17 -31.31 6.02
CA ASN A 66 0.38 -30.07 5.91
C ASN A 66 0.94 -28.91 6.77
N THR A 67 2.23 -28.96 7.10
CA THR A 67 2.94 -27.86 7.77
C THR A 67 3.25 -26.78 6.76
N VAL A 68 2.84 -25.55 7.06
CA VAL A 68 3.17 -24.38 6.26
C VAL A 68 4.51 -23.82 6.71
N THR A 69 5.47 -23.73 5.78
CA THR A 69 6.71 -22.97 6.00
C THR A 69 6.68 -21.73 5.12
N VAL A 70 6.59 -20.56 5.73
CA VAL A 70 6.77 -19.29 5.04
C VAL A 70 8.26 -19.16 4.66
N LYS A 71 8.52 -18.86 3.39
CA LYS A 71 9.88 -18.70 2.85
C LYS A 71 10.26 -17.25 2.59
N LYS A 72 9.25 -16.41 2.34
CA LYS A 72 9.43 -14.99 2.06
C LYS A 72 8.11 -14.25 2.20
N MET A 73 8.14 -13.10 2.87
CA MET A 73 7.07 -12.10 2.88
C MET A 73 7.57 -10.83 2.22
N LYS A 74 6.77 -10.25 1.32
CA LYS A 74 7.02 -8.89 0.83
C LYS A 74 6.25 -7.89 1.66
N PRO A 75 6.86 -6.72 1.98
CA PRO A 75 6.18 -5.67 2.72
C PRO A 75 4.91 -5.18 1.99
N PRO A 76 3.97 -4.54 2.72
CA PRO A 76 2.73 -4.05 2.13
C PRO A 76 3.00 -3.11 0.95
N LYS A 77 2.24 -3.28 -0.13
CA LYS A 77 2.42 -2.48 -1.34
C LYS A 77 2.07 -1.02 -1.07
N LEU A 78 2.93 -0.13 -1.55
CA LEU A 78 2.64 1.30 -1.60
C LEU A 78 1.92 1.61 -2.92
N TYR A 79 0.71 2.14 -2.81
CA TYR A 79 -0.11 2.55 -3.93
C TYR A 79 0.15 4.02 -4.26
N SER A 80 -0.03 4.35 -5.54
CA SER A 80 0.06 5.73 -6.04
C SER A 80 -1.07 5.96 -7.03
N GLY A 81 -1.69 7.13 -6.96
CA GLY A 81 -2.75 7.49 -7.90
C GLY A 81 -3.06 8.98 -7.89
N SER A 82 -3.71 9.43 -8.96
CA SER A 82 -4.19 10.80 -9.07
C SER A 82 -5.51 10.95 -8.33
N VAL A 83 -5.65 12.04 -7.59
CA VAL A 83 -6.84 12.35 -6.81
C VAL A 83 -7.94 12.88 -7.71
N ASN A 84 -9.09 12.23 -7.63
CA ASN A 84 -10.36 12.74 -8.15
C ASN A 84 -11.13 13.40 -7.01
N VAL A 85 -11.65 14.60 -7.25
CA VAL A 85 -12.48 15.32 -6.28
C VAL A 85 -13.88 15.47 -6.84
N SER A 86 -14.85 15.10 -6.00
CA SER A 86 -16.28 15.37 -6.19
C SER A 86 -16.74 16.37 -5.12
N ASN A 87 -18.00 16.83 -5.19
CA ASN A 87 -18.53 17.85 -4.28
C ASN A 87 -18.43 17.49 -2.78
N ARG A 88 -18.27 16.20 -2.42
CA ARG A 88 -18.24 15.75 -1.02
C ARG A 88 -17.09 14.79 -0.68
N GLU A 89 -16.30 14.33 -1.64
CA GLU A 89 -15.29 13.29 -1.43
C GLU A 89 -14.06 13.51 -2.32
N SER A 90 -12.87 13.26 -1.75
CA SER A 90 -11.62 13.10 -2.50
C SER A 90 -11.26 11.63 -2.54
N THR A 91 -11.05 11.08 -3.73
CA THR A 91 -10.97 9.64 -3.95
C THR A 91 -9.88 9.29 -4.94
N VAL A 92 -9.41 8.05 -4.90
CA VAL A 92 -8.43 7.51 -5.83
C VAL A 92 -8.86 6.12 -6.25
N GLU A 93 -8.66 5.78 -7.52
CA GLU A 93 -8.91 4.42 -8.01
C GLU A 93 -7.60 3.64 -8.03
N VAL A 94 -7.65 2.43 -7.47
CA VAL A 94 -6.50 1.52 -7.42
C VAL A 94 -6.95 0.10 -7.70
N ILE A 95 -6.01 -0.76 -8.10
CA ILE A 95 -6.23 -2.20 -8.24
C ILE A 95 -5.50 -2.86 -7.06
N PRO A 96 -6.21 -3.32 -6.01
CA PRO A 96 -5.63 -4.09 -4.92
C PRO A 96 -4.89 -5.33 -5.44
N LEU A 97 -3.93 -5.84 -4.67
CA LEU A 97 -3.17 -7.02 -5.10
C LEU A 97 -4.08 -8.25 -5.21
N SER A 98 -5.08 -8.37 -4.34
CA SER A 98 -6.08 -9.45 -4.39
C SER A 98 -6.99 -9.43 -5.62
N ALA A 99 -7.10 -8.29 -6.32
CA ALA A 99 -7.97 -8.15 -7.49
C ALA A 99 -7.38 -8.77 -8.77
N TYR A 100 -6.12 -9.22 -8.75
CA TYR A 100 -5.50 -9.89 -9.89
C TYR A 100 -6.00 -11.35 -10.04
N PRO A 101 -6.27 -11.84 -11.26
CA PRO A 101 -6.05 -11.23 -12.58
C PRO A 101 -7.22 -10.41 -13.13
N ASN A 102 -8.33 -10.27 -12.39
CA ASN A 102 -9.53 -9.60 -12.90
C ASN A 102 -9.38 -8.08 -13.04
N GLU A 103 -8.31 -7.50 -12.48
CA GLU A 103 -7.96 -6.07 -12.57
C GLU A 103 -9.09 -5.11 -12.16
N LYS A 104 -9.97 -5.59 -11.27
CA LYS A 104 -11.08 -4.79 -10.75
C LYS A 104 -10.51 -3.57 -10.00
N ARG A 105 -10.91 -2.38 -10.45
CA ARG A 105 -10.59 -1.12 -9.79
C ARG A 105 -11.50 -0.91 -8.59
N GLU A 106 -10.90 -0.56 -7.47
CA GLU A 106 -11.58 -0.17 -6.25
C GLU A 106 -11.43 1.34 -6.05
N LYS A 107 -12.56 1.98 -5.73
CA LYS A 107 -12.62 3.41 -5.40
C LYS A 107 -12.32 3.56 -3.91
N VAL A 108 -11.20 4.20 -3.58
CA VAL A 108 -10.74 4.42 -2.21
C VAL A 108 -11.00 5.85 -1.79
N ILE A 109 -11.70 6.05 -0.68
CA ILE A 109 -12.03 7.38 -0.16
C ILE A 109 -10.88 7.88 0.71
N LEU A 110 -10.20 8.94 0.24
CA LEU A 110 -9.10 9.58 0.96
C LEU A 110 -9.63 10.53 2.05
N TRP A 111 -10.70 11.25 1.71
CA TRP A 111 -11.35 12.25 2.55
C TRP A 111 -12.82 12.42 2.18
N LYS A 112 -13.67 12.71 3.18
CA LYS A 112 -15.10 12.95 3.03
C LYS A 112 -15.55 14.19 3.82
N ALA A 113 -16.40 15.01 3.20
CA ALA A 113 -16.94 16.22 3.81
C ALA A 113 -17.83 15.89 5.03
N GLY A 114 -17.64 16.62 6.13
CA GLY A 114 -18.39 16.43 7.37
C GLY A 114 -17.87 15.31 8.28
N GLU A 115 -16.90 14.52 7.81
CA GLU A 115 -16.16 13.63 8.70
C GLU A 115 -15.22 14.47 9.57
N ASN A 116 -15.27 14.29 10.90
CA ASN A 116 -14.34 14.88 11.88
C ASN A 116 -12.93 14.29 11.74
N SER A 117 -12.47 14.10 10.51
CA SER A 117 -11.16 13.60 10.22
C SER A 117 -10.17 14.65 10.71
N LYS A 118 -9.42 14.32 11.76
CA LYS A 118 -8.23 15.06 12.21
C LYS A 118 -7.12 15.11 11.13
N LYS A 119 -7.44 14.68 9.90
CA LYS A 119 -6.57 14.70 8.73
C LYS A 119 -6.33 16.15 8.35
N LYS A 120 -5.14 16.65 8.67
CA LYS A 120 -4.67 18.00 8.29
C LYS A 120 -4.53 18.20 6.78
N ILE A 121 -4.73 17.15 5.98
CA ILE A 121 -4.38 17.10 4.57
C ILE A 121 -5.68 16.95 3.77
N HIS A 122 -5.96 17.93 2.91
CA HIS A 122 -7.09 17.94 1.98
C HIS A 122 -6.55 17.83 0.55
N PRO A 123 -6.49 16.62 -0.04
CA PRO A 123 -5.98 16.44 -1.39
C PRO A 123 -6.87 17.13 -2.42
N ARG A 124 -6.24 17.84 -3.35
CA ARG A 124 -6.89 18.56 -4.45
C ARG A 124 -6.97 17.69 -5.69
N LYS A 125 -7.87 18.05 -6.61
CA LYS A 125 -8.00 17.36 -7.89
C LYS A 125 -6.67 17.42 -8.65
N GLY A 126 -6.20 16.27 -9.12
CA GLY A 126 -4.94 16.15 -9.85
C GLY A 126 -3.71 15.91 -8.98
N ASP A 127 -3.80 16.10 -7.65
CA ASP A 127 -2.69 15.73 -6.76
C ASP A 127 -2.34 14.25 -6.94
N THR A 128 -1.05 13.93 -6.89
CA THR A 128 -0.61 12.54 -6.81
C THR A 128 -0.42 12.17 -5.35
N VAL A 129 -1.08 11.13 -4.88
CA VAL A 129 -0.94 10.62 -3.51
C VAL A 129 -0.24 9.28 -3.51
N LYS A 130 0.58 9.04 -2.48
CA LYS A 130 1.09 7.71 -2.12
C LYS A 130 0.50 7.27 -0.80
N PHE A 131 0.07 6.02 -0.69
CA PHE A 131 -0.59 5.48 0.50
C PHE A 131 -0.50 3.95 0.54
N ARG A 132 -0.72 3.35 1.71
CA ARG A 132 -0.94 1.91 1.87
C ARG A 132 -2.43 1.61 1.90
N LEU A 133 -2.82 0.42 1.47
CA LEU A 133 -4.19 -0.07 1.61
C LEU A 133 -4.31 -0.97 2.83
N GLN A 134 -5.32 -0.70 3.64
CA GLN A 134 -5.71 -1.51 4.78
C GLN A 134 -7.17 -1.96 4.58
N PHE A 135 -7.41 -3.27 4.64
CA PHE A 135 -8.75 -3.83 4.62
C PHE A 135 -9.34 -3.86 6.03
N ALA A 136 -10.47 -3.19 6.24
CA ALA A 136 -11.19 -3.22 7.52
C ALA A 136 -12.69 -2.99 7.27
N ASN A 137 -13.56 -3.60 8.08
CA ASN A 137 -15.02 -3.45 7.95
C ASN A 137 -15.54 -3.69 6.52
N ASP A 138 -14.99 -4.70 5.84
CA ASP A 138 -15.31 -5.06 4.45
C ASP A 138 -15.01 -3.97 3.40
N GLU A 139 -14.22 -2.95 3.76
CA GLU A 139 -13.85 -1.83 2.89
C GLU A 139 -12.32 -1.58 2.87
N TRP A 140 -11.87 -0.97 1.77
CA TRP A 140 -10.48 -0.54 1.60
C TRP A 140 -10.28 0.87 2.15
N HIS A 141 -9.42 0.98 3.15
CA HIS A 141 -9.05 2.24 3.77
C HIS A 141 -7.62 2.65 3.41
N PRO A 142 -7.39 3.94 3.08
CA PRO A 142 -6.05 4.45 2.82
C PRO A 142 -5.33 4.78 4.13
N LYS A 143 -4.11 4.27 4.28
CA LYS A 143 -3.21 4.53 5.41
C LYS A 143 -1.94 5.26 4.96
N ALA A 144 -1.35 6.04 5.87
CA ALA A 144 -0.08 6.74 5.67
C ALA A 144 -0.06 7.60 4.39
N ILE A 145 -1.16 8.31 4.13
CA ILE A 145 -1.33 9.13 2.92
C ILE A 145 -0.27 10.24 2.91
N ARG A 146 0.46 10.33 1.79
CA ARG A 146 1.40 11.40 1.49
C ARG A 146 1.01 12.03 0.15
N ILE A 147 0.72 13.33 0.15
CA ILE A 147 0.62 14.10 -1.10
C ILE A 147 2.04 14.28 -1.63
N MET A 148 2.26 13.90 -2.87
CA MET A 148 3.51 14.16 -3.56
C MET A 148 3.50 15.59 -4.05
N PRO A 149 4.53 16.39 -3.73
CA PRO A 149 4.63 17.73 -4.26
C PRO A 149 4.59 17.61 -5.79
N HIS A 150 3.63 18.29 -6.40
CA HIS A 150 3.77 18.67 -7.79
C HIS A 150 5.07 19.49 -7.81
N ASN A 151 6.11 19.06 -8.51
CA ASN A 151 7.17 19.98 -8.91
C ASN A 151 6.61 20.66 -10.16
N PRO A 152 5.93 21.82 -10.07
CA PRO A 152 5.69 22.55 -11.28
C PRO A 152 7.07 22.98 -11.80
N LEU A 153 7.29 22.87 -13.11
CA LEU A 153 8.50 23.38 -13.76
C LEU A 153 8.66 24.92 -13.59
N PHE A 154 7.70 25.58 -12.94
CA PHE A 154 7.63 27.02 -12.76
C PHE A 154 6.77 27.36 -11.52
N CYS A 155 7.24 28.28 -10.69
CA CYS A 155 6.42 29.01 -9.72
C CYS A 155 6.34 30.48 -10.18
N PHE A 156 5.13 30.99 -10.42
CA PHE A 156 4.91 32.42 -10.61
C PHE A 156 4.68 33.07 -9.25
N PHE A 157 5.61 33.93 -8.82
CA PHE A 157 5.36 34.82 -7.69
C PHE A 157 4.89 36.16 -8.23
N LYS A 158 3.67 36.56 -7.86
CA LYS A 158 3.17 37.91 -8.13
C LYS A 158 3.66 38.83 -7.02
N LYS A 159 4.70 39.63 -7.29
CA LYS A 159 5.19 40.65 -6.35
C LYS A 159 4.42 41.94 -6.63
N GLN A 160 3.50 42.31 -5.76
CA GLN A 160 2.90 43.66 -5.80
C GLN A 160 3.92 44.67 -5.28
N ASN A 161 4.41 45.54 -6.16
CA ASN A 161 5.15 46.74 -5.78
C ASN A 161 4.16 47.89 -5.56
N LYS A 162 4.48 48.78 -4.61
CA LYS A 162 3.67 49.96 -4.25
C LYS A 162 3.51 51.02 -5.35
N ASN A 163 4.16 50.82 -6.49
CA ASN A 163 4.05 51.64 -7.69
C ASN A 163 3.59 50.70 -8.81
N ASP A 164 2.38 50.90 -9.34
CA ASP A 164 1.61 50.05 -10.27
C ASP A 164 2.39 49.45 -11.46
N VAL A 165 3.29 48.50 -11.21
CA VAL A 165 3.91 47.66 -12.24
C VAL A 165 3.94 46.23 -11.71
N ASP A 166 3.04 45.40 -12.24
CA ASP A 166 3.02 43.95 -12.03
C ASP A 166 4.24 43.34 -12.75
N ILE A 167 5.23 42.87 -11.99
CA ILE A 167 6.38 42.14 -12.53
C ILE A 167 6.12 40.64 -12.35
N ASN A 168 5.95 39.92 -13.45
CA ASN A 168 5.93 38.45 -13.45
C ASN A 168 7.37 37.93 -13.46
N VAL A 169 7.80 37.34 -12.35
CA VAL A 169 9.11 36.66 -12.27
C VAL A 169 8.89 35.16 -12.45
N ALA A 170 9.45 34.60 -13.51
CA ALA A 170 9.55 33.16 -13.72
C ALA A 170 10.94 32.69 -13.23
N ILE A 171 10.96 31.74 -12.30
CA ILE A 171 12.20 31.10 -11.85
C ILE A 171 12.24 29.70 -12.46
N PHE A 172 13.33 29.41 -13.18
CA PHE A 172 13.61 28.09 -13.75
C PHE A 172 14.56 27.33 -12.81
N PHE A 173 14.17 26.13 -12.40
CA PHE A 173 15.09 25.18 -11.78
C PHE A 173 15.61 24.25 -12.87
N ILE A 174 16.87 24.42 -13.25
CA ILE A 174 17.58 23.49 -14.13
C ILE A 174 18.31 22.51 -13.20
N PHE A 175 18.00 21.22 -13.33
CA PHE A 175 18.72 20.13 -12.67
C PHE A 175 19.96 19.75 -13.47
#